data_AF-A0A7Y3FB38-F1
#
_entry.id   AF-A0A7Y3FB38-F1
#
_cell.length_a   1.000
_cell.length_b   1.000
_cell.length_c   1.000
_cell.angle_alpha   90.00
_cell.angle_beta   90.00
_cell.angle_gamma   90.00
#
_symmetry.space_group_name_H-M   'P 1'
#
loop_
_entity.id
_entity.type
_entity.pdbx_description
1 polymer ?
#
loop_
_entity_poly.entity_id
_entity_poly.type
_entity_poly.pdbx_seq_one_letter_code
_entity_poly.pdbx_strand_id
1 'polypeptide(L)'
;MLKTRSWKYRVFLRYLRFFKYAAFAPTRGEFLESYYVLMRFLDDIVDGDAPLPEGYPNEIDYLLKKIEFSKKPIDPIDEVDYLMLHCFGVAKKFGEEFRAETEDILNSLLFDAKRRGKLIIFPKKELMHHFHLLDIRGTIKATLKVFKDDPEKYKILEPLGVACRYQYDIEDIETDLAAGYVNISQEECTQFNIVNEDLNNPSSTKIKRWIRQRAKDGIKLLEEHHRGLHEGNFSQLARWTFLVVYEIPARKVFRRVLSQNQILDSNRK
;
A
#
# COMPACT_ATOMS: atom_id res chain seq x y z
N MET A 1 -6.52 -19.63 4.87
CA MET A 1 -6.09 -18.20 4.76
C MET A 1 -6.49 -17.27 5.93
N LEU A 2 -7.66 -17.39 6.60
CA LEU A 2 -8.19 -16.32 7.50
C LEU A 2 -7.99 -16.47 9.03
N LYS A 3 -7.53 -17.62 9.54
CA LYS A 3 -7.60 -17.94 10.98
C LYS A 3 -6.49 -17.31 11.85
N THR A 4 -5.42 -16.79 11.27
CA THR A 4 -4.23 -16.29 11.99
C THR A 4 -4.15 -14.77 12.12
N ARG A 5 -5.21 -14.02 11.75
CA ARG A 5 -5.09 -12.58 11.46
C ARG A 5 -5.44 -11.63 12.63
N SER A 6 -4.73 -10.50 12.67
CA SER A 6 -4.88 -9.42 13.67
C SER A 6 -6.28 -8.82 13.70
N TRP A 7 -6.66 -8.16 14.80
CA TRP A 7 -8.00 -7.57 14.96
C TRP A 7 -8.29 -6.47 13.92
N LYS A 8 -7.28 -5.67 13.54
CA LYS A 8 -7.39 -4.63 12.51
C LYS A 8 -7.87 -5.20 11.17
N TYR A 9 -7.31 -6.34 10.76
CA TYR A 9 -7.70 -7.04 9.53
C TYR A 9 -9.18 -7.48 9.55
N ARG A 10 -9.65 -8.03 10.69
CA ARG A 10 -11.05 -8.47 10.83
C ARG A 10 -12.02 -7.29 10.79
N VAL A 11 -11.63 -6.14 11.33
CA VAL A 11 -12.44 -4.91 11.29
C VAL A 11 -12.53 -4.38 9.85
N PHE A 12 -11.42 -4.35 9.11
CA PHE A 12 -11.42 -3.94 7.71
C PHE A 12 -12.29 -4.84 6.83
N LEU A 13 -12.17 -6.17 6.96
CA LEU A 13 -13.07 -7.10 6.26
C LEU A 13 -14.55 -6.90 6.61
N ARG A 14 -14.88 -6.60 7.88
CA ARG A 14 -16.26 -6.29 8.27
C ARG A 14 -16.77 -5.03 7.58
N TYR A 15 -15.91 -4.01 7.42
CA TYR A 15 -16.24 -2.80 6.69
C TYR A 15 -16.43 -3.07 5.19
N LEU A 16 -15.56 -3.88 4.57
CA LEU A 16 -15.72 -4.31 3.17
C LEU A 16 -17.02 -5.08 2.95
N ARG A 17 -17.37 -5.99 3.87
CA ARG A 17 -18.64 -6.71 3.85
C ARG A 17 -19.83 -5.78 4.02
N PHE A 18 -19.72 -4.77 4.90
CA PHE A 18 -20.74 -3.74 4.99
C PHE A 18 -20.92 -3.00 3.67
N PHE A 19 -19.83 -2.64 2.97
CA PHE A 19 -19.88 -2.08 1.62
C PHE A 19 -20.57 -3.00 0.60
N LYS A 20 -20.25 -4.31 0.63
CA LYS A 20 -20.88 -5.32 -0.24
C LYS A 20 -22.40 -5.32 -0.13
N TYR A 21 -22.94 -5.17 1.08
CA TYR A 21 -24.37 -5.20 1.34
C TYR A 21 -25.04 -3.82 1.25
N ALA A 22 -24.35 -2.74 1.62
CA ALA A 22 -24.91 -1.38 1.65
C ALA A 22 -24.91 -0.69 0.28
N ALA A 23 -23.98 -1.02 -0.63
CA ALA A 23 -23.87 -0.37 -1.94
C ALA A 23 -24.77 -1.00 -3.03
N PHE A 24 -25.64 -1.96 -2.68
CA PHE A 24 -26.48 -2.74 -3.62
C PHE A 24 -25.71 -3.27 -4.84
N ALA A 25 -24.43 -3.59 -4.65
CA ALA A 25 -23.56 -4.12 -5.70
C ALA A 25 -22.84 -5.39 -5.25
N PRO A 26 -23.58 -6.51 -5.06
CA PRO A 26 -23.05 -7.73 -4.46
C PRO A 26 -21.82 -8.28 -5.18
N THR A 27 -21.84 -8.28 -6.51
CA THR A 27 -20.73 -8.75 -7.36
C THR A 27 -19.46 -7.92 -7.16
N ARG A 28 -19.59 -6.59 -7.04
CA ARG A 28 -18.46 -5.70 -6.82
C ARG A 28 -17.88 -5.84 -5.42
N GLY A 29 -18.75 -6.01 -4.42
CA GLY A 29 -18.32 -6.27 -3.05
C GLY A 29 -17.68 -7.66 -2.87
N GLU A 30 -18.18 -8.68 -3.57
CA GLU A 30 -17.55 -10.01 -3.63
C GLU A 30 -16.15 -9.94 -4.26
N PHE A 31 -16.00 -9.20 -5.36
CA PHE A 31 -14.70 -8.96 -5.96
C PHE A 31 -13.76 -8.24 -5.00
N LEU A 32 -14.20 -7.13 -4.39
CA LEU A 32 -13.36 -6.34 -3.49
C LEU A 32 -12.88 -7.16 -2.29
N GLU A 33 -13.77 -7.97 -1.69
CA GLU A 33 -13.41 -8.87 -0.59
C GLU A 33 -12.39 -9.93 -1.04
N SER A 34 -12.65 -10.61 -2.16
CA SER A 34 -11.79 -11.70 -2.66
C SER A 34 -10.43 -11.18 -3.13
N TYR A 35 -10.41 -10.05 -3.84
CA TYR A 35 -9.20 -9.42 -4.35
C TYR A 35 -8.33 -8.87 -3.21
N TYR A 36 -8.95 -8.28 -2.18
CA TYR A 36 -8.21 -7.89 -0.97
C TYR A 36 -7.62 -9.11 -0.24
N VAL A 37 -8.38 -10.21 -0.12
CA VAL A 37 -7.87 -11.45 0.49
C VAL A 37 -6.69 -12.01 -0.30
N LEU A 38 -6.77 -12.00 -1.63
CA LEU A 38 -5.71 -12.42 -2.54
C LEU A 38 -4.44 -11.59 -2.32
N MET A 39 -4.54 -10.26 -2.47
CA MET A 39 -3.36 -9.39 -2.35
C MET A 39 -2.76 -9.44 -0.95
N ARG A 40 -3.59 -9.45 0.09
CA ARG A 40 -3.08 -9.52 1.45
C ARG A 40 -2.38 -10.85 1.76
N PHE A 41 -2.84 -11.96 1.19
CA PHE A 41 -2.15 -13.24 1.39
C PHE A 41 -0.79 -13.30 0.69
N LEU A 42 -0.69 -12.72 -0.51
CA LEU A 42 0.58 -12.60 -1.22
C LEU A 42 1.56 -11.72 -0.47
N ASP A 43 1.09 -10.58 0.04
CA ASP A 43 1.81 -9.67 0.93
C ASP A 43 2.29 -10.40 2.20
N ASP A 44 1.40 -11.14 2.89
CA ASP A 44 1.76 -11.93 4.08
C ASP A 44 2.88 -12.97 3.77
N ILE A 45 2.92 -13.57 2.57
CA ILE A 45 4.01 -14.49 2.18
C ILE A 45 5.33 -13.72 2.01
N VAL A 46 5.30 -12.58 1.33
CA VAL A 46 6.49 -11.73 1.10
C VAL A 46 7.06 -11.25 2.43
N ASP A 47 6.21 -10.81 3.34
CA ASP A 47 6.58 -10.35 4.68
C ASP A 47 6.88 -11.51 5.65
N GLY A 48 6.64 -12.76 5.25
CA GLY A 48 6.87 -13.96 6.05
C GLY A 48 5.93 -14.12 7.24
N ASP A 49 4.80 -13.40 7.20
CA ASP A 49 3.65 -13.58 8.10
C ASP A 49 2.84 -14.84 7.75
N ALA A 50 3.00 -15.35 6.53
CA ALA A 50 2.42 -16.61 6.06
C ALA A 50 3.51 -17.56 5.52
N PRO A 51 3.33 -18.88 5.68
CA PRO A 51 4.26 -19.86 5.13
C PRO A 51 4.23 -19.84 3.59
N LEU A 52 5.40 -20.04 2.98
CA LEU A 52 5.52 -20.28 1.55
C LEU A 52 4.79 -21.58 1.17
N PRO A 53 3.96 -21.60 0.11
CA PRO A 53 3.34 -22.83 -0.36
C PRO A 53 4.36 -23.91 -0.76
N GLU A 54 3.98 -25.17 -0.59
CA GLU A 54 4.83 -26.31 -0.94
C GLU A 54 5.22 -26.30 -2.42
N GLY A 55 6.45 -26.74 -2.72
CA GLY A 55 6.95 -26.84 -4.09
C GLY A 55 7.63 -25.58 -4.63
N TYR A 56 7.63 -24.47 -3.88
CA TYR A 56 8.36 -23.26 -4.25
C TYR A 56 9.65 -23.12 -3.42
N PRO A 57 10.77 -22.75 -4.04
CA PRO A 57 12.06 -22.64 -3.33
C PRO A 57 12.17 -21.38 -2.44
N ASN A 58 11.50 -20.29 -2.82
CA ASN A 58 11.47 -19.02 -2.11
C ASN A 58 10.27 -18.16 -2.59
N GLU A 59 10.01 -17.07 -1.90
CA GLU A 59 8.96 -16.09 -2.15
C GLU A 59 9.12 -15.34 -3.50
N ILE A 60 10.35 -15.14 -3.96
CA ILE A 60 10.65 -14.47 -5.24
C ILE A 60 10.15 -15.34 -6.40
N ASP A 61 10.51 -16.63 -6.40
CA ASP A 61 10.09 -17.59 -7.41
C ASP A 61 8.58 -17.81 -7.39
N TYR A 62 7.97 -17.81 -6.20
CA TYR A 62 6.52 -17.85 -6.05
C TYR A 62 5.85 -16.65 -6.73
N LEU A 63 6.28 -15.42 -6.45
CA LEU A 63 5.71 -14.23 -7.08
C LEU A 63 5.96 -14.16 -8.58
N LEU A 64 7.13 -14.56 -9.07
CA LEU A 64 7.40 -14.63 -10.51
C LEU A 64 6.38 -15.55 -11.21
N LYS A 65 6.05 -16.69 -10.60
CA LYS A 65 5.02 -17.59 -11.10
C LYS A 65 3.62 -16.97 -11.05
N LYS A 66 3.29 -16.20 -10.01
CA LYS A 66 1.98 -15.50 -9.94
C LYS A 66 1.86 -14.35 -10.93
N ILE A 67 2.95 -13.66 -11.25
CA ILE A 67 3.00 -12.65 -12.32
C ILE A 67 2.82 -13.32 -13.69
N GLU A 68 3.45 -14.47 -13.93
CA GLU A 68 3.26 -15.24 -15.16
C GLU A 68 1.81 -15.71 -15.30
N PHE A 69 1.24 -16.27 -14.23
CA PHE A 69 -0.13 -16.74 -14.19
C PHE A 69 -1.14 -15.61 -14.38
N SER A 70 -0.94 -14.42 -13.79
CA SER A 70 -1.88 -13.30 -13.94
C SER A 70 -2.05 -12.84 -15.39
N LYS A 71 -0.99 -12.95 -16.20
CA LYS A 71 -1.00 -12.63 -17.64
C LYS A 71 -1.76 -13.66 -18.44
N LYS A 72 -1.60 -14.94 -18.12
CA LYS A 72 -2.22 -16.07 -18.81
C LYS A 72 -2.78 -17.07 -17.79
N PRO A 73 -3.96 -16.79 -17.22
CA PRO A 73 -4.49 -17.58 -16.10
C PRO A 73 -5.15 -18.86 -16.66
N ILE A 74 -4.32 -19.86 -16.91
CA ILE A 74 -4.71 -21.22 -17.32
C ILE A 74 -4.08 -22.22 -16.36
N ASP A 75 -4.76 -23.34 -16.12
CA ASP A 75 -4.26 -24.46 -15.32
C ASP A 75 -3.79 -24.05 -13.89
N PRO A 76 -4.70 -23.62 -13.01
CA PRO A 76 -4.35 -23.18 -11.65
C PRO A 76 -3.69 -24.29 -10.84
N ILE A 77 -2.57 -23.96 -10.17
CA ILE A 77 -1.74 -24.93 -9.45
C ILE A 77 -2.05 -24.91 -7.96
N ASP A 78 -2.31 -23.73 -7.38
CA ASP A 78 -2.59 -23.57 -5.94
C ASP A 78 -3.75 -22.62 -5.64
N GLU A 79 -4.06 -22.48 -4.34
CA GLU A 79 -5.20 -21.67 -3.85
C GLU A 79 -5.17 -20.22 -4.34
N VAL A 80 -3.98 -19.63 -4.53
CA VAL A 80 -3.83 -18.25 -5.02
C VAL A 80 -4.23 -18.17 -6.48
N ASP A 81 -3.86 -19.15 -7.31
CA ASP A 81 -4.26 -19.20 -8.72
C ASP A 81 -5.77 -19.34 -8.87
N TYR A 82 -6.39 -20.23 -8.07
CA TYR A 82 -7.84 -20.39 -8.03
C TYR A 82 -8.54 -19.10 -7.58
N LEU A 83 -8.01 -18.42 -6.56
CA LEU A 83 -8.58 -17.17 -6.07
C LEU A 83 -8.41 -16.03 -7.09
N MET A 84 -7.29 -15.97 -7.79
CA MET A 84 -7.05 -14.99 -8.86
C MET A 84 -8.00 -15.22 -10.04
N LEU A 85 -8.17 -16.47 -10.48
CA LEU A 85 -9.18 -16.85 -11.48
C LEU A 85 -10.58 -16.47 -11.06
N HIS A 86 -10.94 -16.74 -9.81
CA HIS A 86 -12.23 -16.33 -9.25
C HIS A 86 -12.41 -14.82 -9.33
N CYS A 87 -11.41 -14.03 -8.88
CA CYS A 87 -11.45 -12.58 -8.97
C CYS A 87 -11.66 -12.09 -10.41
N PHE A 88 -10.92 -12.61 -11.39
CA PHE A 88 -11.10 -12.26 -12.80
C PHE A 88 -12.46 -12.69 -13.35
N GLY A 89 -12.99 -13.83 -12.90
CA GLY A 89 -14.35 -14.28 -13.25
C GLY A 89 -15.42 -13.35 -12.71
N VAL A 90 -15.30 -12.90 -11.46
CA VAL A 90 -16.23 -11.95 -10.82
C VAL A 90 -16.12 -10.57 -11.48
N ALA A 91 -14.91 -10.10 -11.81
CA ALA A 91 -14.66 -8.86 -12.53
C ALA A 91 -15.41 -8.78 -13.86
N LYS A 92 -15.33 -9.86 -14.66
CA LYS A 92 -16.06 -9.97 -15.93
C LYS A 92 -17.57 -9.80 -15.79
N LYS A 93 -18.16 -10.28 -14.69
CA LYS A 93 -19.61 -10.16 -14.43
C LYS A 93 -20.07 -8.71 -14.26
N PHE A 94 -19.18 -7.80 -13.87
CA PHE A 94 -19.48 -6.36 -13.87
C PHE A 94 -18.72 -5.61 -14.97
N GLY A 95 -18.18 -6.30 -15.98
CA GLY A 95 -17.62 -5.70 -17.19
C GLY A 95 -16.30 -4.95 -16.99
N GLU A 96 -15.47 -5.38 -16.05
CA GLU A 96 -14.11 -4.82 -15.84
C GLU A 96 -13.03 -5.88 -16.04
N GLU A 97 -11.80 -5.41 -16.27
CA GLU A 97 -10.57 -6.19 -16.46
C GLU A 97 -9.52 -5.65 -15.47
N PHE A 98 -8.78 -6.52 -14.78
CA PHE A 98 -7.88 -6.15 -13.68
C PHE A 98 -6.44 -6.69 -13.81
N ARG A 99 -6.10 -7.33 -14.93
CA ARG A 99 -4.76 -7.92 -15.10
C ARG A 99 -3.65 -6.89 -15.02
N ALA A 100 -3.85 -5.71 -15.60
CA ALA A 100 -2.85 -4.64 -15.54
C ALA A 100 -2.60 -4.18 -14.09
N GLU A 101 -3.65 -3.95 -13.30
CA GLU A 101 -3.52 -3.58 -11.89
C GLU A 101 -2.96 -4.72 -11.04
N THR A 102 -3.32 -5.96 -11.36
CA THR A 102 -2.76 -7.15 -10.70
C THR A 102 -1.27 -7.27 -10.98
N GLU A 103 -0.84 -7.07 -12.24
CA GLU A 103 0.57 -7.10 -12.62
C GLU A 103 1.36 -6.00 -11.91
N ASP A 104 0.83 -4.77 -11.85
CA ASP A 104 1.44 -3.67 -11.13
C ASP A 104 1.68 -4.04 -9.65
N ILE A 105 0.62 -4.45 -8.93
CA ILE A 105 0.70 -4.78 -7.50
C ILE A 105 1.68 -5.96 -7.27
N LEU A 106 1.62 -7.01 -8.08
CA LEU A 106 2.51 -8.16 -7.95
C LEU A 106 3.98 -7.80 -8.21
N ASN A 107 4.28 -6.90 -9.16
CA ASN A 107 5.65 -6.43 -9.38
C ASN A 107 6.16 -5.54 -8.24
N SER A 108 5.26 -4.81 -7.56
CA SER A 108 5.62 -4.12 -6.31
C SER A 108 5.98 -5.12 -5.21
N LEU A 109 5.16 -6.14 -5.00
CA LEU A 109 5.44 -7.21 -4.02
C LEU A 109 6.74 -7.97 -4.35
N LEU A 110 7.04 -8.18 -5.64
CA LEU A 110 8.28 -8.80 -6.08
C LEU A 110 9.50 -7.95 -5.74
N PHE A 111 9.38 -6.62 -5.80
CA PHE A 111 10.43 -5.72 -5.37
C PHE A 111 10.69 -5.85 -3.87
N ASP A 112 9.64 -5.93 -3.04
CA ASP A 112 9.76 -6.15 -1.61
C ASP A 112 10.41 -7.51 -1.28
N ALA A 113 9.94 -8.60 -1.91
CA ALA A 113 10.53 -9.92 -1.79
C ALA A 113 12.05 -9.92 -2.10
N LYS A 114 12.47 -9.19 -3.14
CA LYS A 114 13.89 -9.11 -3.53
C LYS A 114 14.76 -8.34 -2.55
N ARG A 115 14.21 -7.43 -1.74
CA ARG A 115 15.00 -6.54 -0.85
C ARG A 115 14.88 -6.88 0.63
N ARG A 116 13.92 -7.73 1.01
CA ARG A 116 13.70 -8.14 2.40
C ARG A 116 14.97 -8.67 3.06
N GLY A 117 15.23 -8.24 4.29
CA GLY A 117 16.39 -8.66 5.08
C GLY A 117 17.74 -8.11 4.62
N LYS A 118 17.79 -7.23 3.61
CA LYS A 118 19.06 -6.80 3.00
C LYS A 118 19.49 -5.37 3.34
N LEU A 119 18.60 -4.56 3.92
CA LEU A 119 18.85 -3.14 4.24
C LEU A 119 19.41 -2.32 3.05
N ILE A 120 18.98 -2.65 1.83
CA ILE A 120 19.46 -1.97 0.62
C ILE A 120 18.86 -0.57 0.55
N ILE A 121 19.73 0.43 0.40
CA ILE A 121 19.34 1.82 0.15
C ILE A 121 19.24 2.02 -1.36
N PHE A 122 18.04 2.33 -1.85
CA PHE A 122 17.78 2.58 -3.27
C PHE A 122 17.72 4.08 -3.59
N PRO A 123 18.04 4.49 -4.84
CA PRO A 123 17.76 5.83 -5.30
C PRO A 123 16.26 6.14 -5.22
N LYS A 124 15.91 7.40 -4.97
CA LYS A 124 14.51 7.86 -4.88
C LYS A 124 13.73 7.48 -6.12
N LYS A 125 14.31 7.64 -7.31
CA LYS A 125 13.65 7.28 -8.58
C LYS A 125 13.19 5.82 -8.60
N GLU A 126 13.99 4.91 -8.05
CA GLU A 126 13.71 3.48 -8.01
C GLU A 126 12.64 3.15 -6.96
N LEU A 127 12.77 3.65 -5.73
CA LEU A 127 11.73 3.49 -4.70
C LEU A 127 10.38 4.02 -5.18
N MET A 128 10.37 5.21 -5.79
CA MET A 128 9.17 5.84 -6.30
C MET A 128 8.57 5.10 -7.48
N HIS A 129 9.39 4.44 -8.31
CA HIS A 129 8.85 3.57 -9.36
C HIS A 129 8.02 2.44 -8.76
N HIS A 130 8.54 1.74 -7.76
CA HIS A 130 7.81 0.63 -7.14
C HIS A 130 6.63 1.11 -6.28
N PHE A 131 6.83 2.12 -5.43
CA PHE A 131 5.77 2.60 -4.53
C PHE A 131 4.68 3.40 -5.26
N HIS A 132 5.04 4.28 -6.20
CA HIS A 132 4.05 5.15 -6.85
C HIS A 132 3.50 4.56 -8.13
N LEU A 133 4.37 4.09 -9.03
CA LEU A 133 3.93 3.64 -10.35
C LEU A 133 3.30 2.26 -10.31
N LEU A 134 3.73 1.39 -9.41
CA LEU A 134 3.22 0.03 -9.33
C LEU A 134 2.16 -0.10 -8.23
N ASP A 135 2.51 0.17 -6.97
CA ASP A 135 1.54 0.02 -5.86
C ASP A 135 0.42 1.07 -5.89
N ILE A 136 0.74 2.36 -5.71
CA ILE A 136 -0.29 3.43 -5.61
C ILE A 136 -1.17 3.46 -6.86
N ARG A 137 -0.57 3.46 -8.06
CA ARG A 137 -1.33 3.46 -9.32
C ARG A 137 -2.22 2.22 -9.44
N GLY A 138 -1.67 1.02 -9.24
CA GLY A 138 -2.41 -0.24 -9.39
C GLY A 138 -3.58 -0.31 -8.43
N THR A 139 -3.35 0.01 -7.15
CA THR A 139 -4.35 0.00 -6.09
C THR A 139 -5.46 1.03 -6.31
N ILE A 140 -5.11 2.28 -6.67
CA ILE A 140 -6.10 3.32 -6.93
C ILE A 140 -6.92 2.99 -8.18
N LYS A 141 -6.28 2.59 -9.29
CA LYS A 141 -6.99 2.22 -10.53
C LYS A 141 -7.95 1.07 -10.31
N ALA A 142 -7.52 0.01 -9.60
CA ALA A 142 -8.39 -1.11 -9.27
C ALA A 142 -9.60 -0.65 -8.45
N THR A 143 -9.36 0.22 -7.46
CA THR A 143 -10.45 0.78 -6.64
C THR A 143 -11.43 1.59 -7.49
N LEU A 144 -10.95 2.47 -8.38
CA LEU A 144 -11.80 3.26 -9.27
C LEU A 144 -12.66 2.37 -10.18
N LYS A 145 -12.08 1.31 -10.77
CA LYS A 145 -12.82 0.31 -11.57
C LYS A 145 -13.93 -0.37 -10.77
N VAL A 146 -13.63 -0.78 -9.53
CA VAL A 146 -14.66 -1.34 -8.62
C VAL A 146 -15.79 -0.32 -8.42
N PHE A 147 -15.48 0.96 -8.21
CA PHE A 147 -16.53 1.97 -8.04
C PHE A 147 -17.20 2.45 -9.32
N LYS A 148 -16.82 1.90 -10.49
CA LYS A 148 -17.31 2.33 -11.82
C LYS A 148 -16.99 3.80 -12.12
N ASP A 149 -15.82 4.23 -11.66
CA ASP A 149 -15.26 5.54 -11.98
C ASP A 149 -14.15 5.39 -13.02
N ASP A 150 -13.74 6.51 -13.62
CA ASP A 150 -12.66 6.52 -14.62
C ASP A 150 -11.30 6.24 -13.95
N PRO A 151 -10.61 5.13 -14.32
CA PRO A 151 -9.31 4.80 -13.76
C PRO A 151 -8.24 5.87 -13.99
N GLU A 152 -8.36 6.70 -15.03
CA GLU A 152 -7.40 7.78 -15.30
C GLU A 152 -7.49 8.93 -14.28
N LYS A 153 -8.57 9.00 -13.50
CA LYS A 153 -8.68 9.92 -12.35
C LYS A 153 -7.70 9.58 -11.22
N TYR A 154 -6.96 8.47 -11.29
CA TYR A 154 -5.91 8.17 -10.32
C TYR A 154 -4.90 9.32 -10.17
N LYS A 155 -4.64 10.10 -11.24
CA LYS A 155 -3.73 11.25 -11.22
C LYS A 155 -4.18 12.34 -10.22
N ILE A 156 -5.49 12.48 -10.03
CA ILE A 156 -6.09 13.42 -9.07
C ILE A 156 -5.96 12.89 -7.64
N LEU A 157 -5.96 11.56 -7.49
CA LEU A 157 -5.83 10.88 -6.20
C LEU A 157 -4.38 10.57 -5.83
N GLU A 158 -3.42 10.78 -6.74
CA GLU A 158 -2.01 10.49 -6.51
C GLU A 158 -1.50 11.18 -5.24
N PRO A 159 -1.72 12.49 -5.00
CA PRO A 159 -1.23 13.13 -3.77
C PRO A 159 -1.75 12.46 -2.49
N LEU A 160 -3.00 11.99 -2.48
CA LEU A 160 -3.56 11.23 -1.35
C LEU A 160 -2.88 9.88 -1.20
N GLY A 161 -2.66 9.15 -2.30
CA GLY A 161 -1.94 7.88 -2.30
C GLY A 161 -0.52 8.01 -1.74
N VAL A 162 0.21 9.03 -2.17
CA VAL A 162 1.56 9.33 -1.64
C VAL A 162 1.52 9.68 -0.16
N ALA A 163 0.55 10.48 0.26
CA ALA A 163 0.37 10.80 1.67
C ALA A 163 0.08 9.54 2.50
N CYS A 164 -0.75 8.63 2.02
CA CYS A 164 -0.96 7.35 2.69
C CYS A 164 0.31 6.51 2.76
N ARG A 165 1.15 6.51 1.71
CA ARG A 165 2.45 5.82 1.77
C ARG A 165 3.36 6.42 2.85
N TYR A 166 3.49 7.74 2.92
CA TYR A 166 4.25 8.39 3.98
C TYR A 166 3.67 8.13 5.37
N GLN A 167 2.35 7.96 5.48
CA GLN A 167 1.74 7.53 6.73
C GLN A 167 2.27 6.16 7.14
N TYR A 168 2.25 5.17 6.23
CA TYR A 168 2.72 3.81 6.51
C TYR A 168 4.22 3.79 6.81
N ASP A 169 5.04 4.45 5.99
CA ASP A 169 6.50 4.53 6.23
C ASP A 169 6.82 5.12 7.61
N ILE A 170 6.00 6.04 8.13
CA ILE A 170 6.18 6.62 9.47
C ILE A 170 5.70 5.67 10.57
N GLU A 171 4.54 5.03 10.40
CA GLU A 171 3.96 4.13 11.41
C GLU A 171 4.78 2.84 11.54
N ASP A 172 5.36 2.36 10.45
CA ASP A 172 6.02 1.07 10.33
C ASP A 172 7.55 1.17 10.26
N ILE A 173 8.15 2.35 10.44
CA ILE A 173 9.61 2.56 10.33
C ILE A 173 10.44 1.58 11.18
N GLU A 174 9.98 1.25 12.38
CA GLU A 174 10.68 0.33 13.29
C GLU A 174 10.58 -1.10 12.80
N THR A 175 9.39 -1.54 12.40
CA THR A 175 9.14 -2.89 11.88
C THR A 175 9.80 -3.10 10.52
N ASP A 176 9.77 -2.10 9.64
CA ASP A 176 10.39 -2.14 8.32
C ASP A 176 11.91 -2.30 8.43
N LEU A 177 12.56 -1.46 9.24
CA LEU A 177 14.01 -1.57 9.45
C LEU A 177 14.39 -2.90 10.10
N ALA A 178 13.59 -3.39 11.06
CA ALA A 178 13.81 -4.71 11.67
C ALA A 178 13.64 -5.88 10.67
N ALA A 179 12.73 -5.74 9.71
CA ALA A 179 12.55 -6.69 8.60
C ALA A 179 13.59 -6.51 7.48
N GLY A 180 14.47 -5.53 7.59
CA GLY A 180 15.51 -5.23 6.60
C GLY A 180 15.02 -4.41 5.40
N TYR A 181 13.86 -3.77 5.50
CA TYR A 181 13.33 -2.83 4.51
C TYR A 181 13.82 -1.40 4.83
N VAL A 182 14.41 -0.75 3.83
CA VAL A 182 14.78 0.67 3.92
C VAL A 182 13.95 1.44 2.90
N ASN A 183 12.94 2.17 3.39
CA ASN A 183 12.09 3.05 2.57
C ASN A 183 12.63 4.49 2.51
N ILE A 184 13.80 4.75 3.11
CA ILE A 184 14.52 6.02 3.04
C ILE A 184 15.41 5.97 1.80
N SER A 185 15.21 6.90 0.86
CA SER A 185 16.01 6.95 -0.36
C SER A 185 17.45 7.36 -0.12
N GLN A 186 18.34 7.04 -1.07
CA GLN A 186 19.74 7.46 -1.04
C GLN A 186 19.92 8.97 -0.90
N GLU A 187 19.07 9.74 -1.61
CA GLU A 187 19.06 11.19 -1.57
C GLU A 187 18.67 11.72 -0.20
N GLU A 188 17.71 11.07 0.47
CA GLU A 188 17.31 11.42 1.83
C GLU A 188 18.36 11.00 2.85
N CYS A 189 18.98 9.83 2.69
CA CYS A 189 20.10 9.43 3.53
C CYS A 189 21.23 10.46 3.46
N THR A 190 21.53 10.95 2.26
CA THR A 190 22.51 12.04 2.04
C THR A 190 22.05 13.34 2.71
N GLN A 191 20.79 13.76 2.50
CA GLN A 191 20.24 14.99 3.06
C GLN A 191 20.23 15.01 4.59
N PHE A 192 19.95 13.88 5.24
CA PHE A 192 19.86 13.76 6.69
C PHE A 192 21.13 13.17 7.34
N ASN A 193 22.16 12.91 6.54
CA ASN A 193 23.40 12.23 6.94
C ASN A 193 23.16 10.87 7.62
N ILE A 194 22.13 10.13 7.20
CA ILE A 194 21.79 8.79 7.71
C ILE A 194 22.83 7.81 7.16
N VAL A 195 23.48 7.07 8.05
CA VAL A 195 24.43 6.00 7.73
C VAL A 195 23.87 4.65 8.18
N ASN A 196 24.54 3.56 7.82
CA ASN A 196 24.05 2.20 8.11
C ASN A 196 23.83 1.95 9.61
N GLU A 197 24.63 2.56 10.49
CA GLU A 197 24.47 2.46 11.94
C GLU A 197 23.14 3.08 12.42
N ASP A 198 22.69 4.15 11.75
CA ASP A 198 21.40 4.77 12.05
C ASP A 198 20.24 3.86 11.65
N LEU A 199 20.36 3.10 10.56
CA LEU A 199 19.32 2.17 10.08
C LEU A 199 19.07 1.00 11.06
N ASN A 200 20.07 0.65 11.87
CA ASN A 200 19.93 -0.32 12.96
C ASN A 200 19.34 0.29 14.23
N ASN A 201 19.07 1.60 14.24
CA ASN A 201 18.52 2.33 15.38
C ASN A 201 17.40 3.28 14.92
N PRO A 202 16.14 2.81 14.82
CA PRO A 202 14.98 3.63 14.43
C PRO A 202 14.79 4.87 15.32
N SER A 203 15.35 4.86 16.54
CA SER A 203 15.32 5.99 17.46
C SER A 203 16.39 7.06 17.19
N SER A 204 17.26 6.87 16.18
CA SER A 204 18.28 7.83 15.75
C SER A 204 17.67 9.21 15.51
N THR A 205 18.37 10.25 15.94
CA THR A 205 17.94 11.64 15.75
C THR A 205 17.82 11.99 14.26
N LYS A 206 18.61 11.35 13.39
CA LYS A 206 18.57 11.56 11.94
C LYS A 206 17.32 10.93 11.32
N ILE A 207 16.96 9.72 11.72
CA ILE A 207 15.70 9.07 11.31
C ILE A 207 14.51 9.89 11.82
N LYS A 208 14.53 10.36 13.08
CA LYS A 208 13.48 11.25 13.61
C LYS A 208 13.35 12.55 12.83
N ARG A 209 14.46 13.13 12.36
CA ARG A 209 14.45 14.32 11.48
C ARG A 209 13.83 14.00 10.11
N TRP A 210 14.15 12.84 9.53
CA TRP A 210 13.54 12.36 8.29
C TRP A 210 12.03 12.15 8.45
N ILE A 211 11.58 11.44 9.50
CA ILE A 211 10.17 11.25 9.85
C ILE A 211 9.44 12.60 9.95
N ARG A 212 10.06 13.59 10.61
CA ARG A 212 9.50 14.94 10.73
C ARG A 212 9.37 15.63 9.37
N GLN A 213 10.34 15.47 8.48
CA GLN A 213 10.24 16.03 7.13
C GLN A 213 9.16 15.33 6.31
N ARG A 214 9.09 13.99 6.35
CA ARG A 214 8.04 13.21 5.69
C ARG A 214 6.64 13.61 6.18
N ALA A 215 6.45 13.85 7.47
CA ALA A 215 5.19 14.36 7.99
C ALA A 215 4.82 15.76 7.46
N LYS A 216 5.80 16.68 7.31
CA LYS A 216 5.55 17.99 6.70
C LYS A 216 5.15 17.86 5.23
N ASP A 217 5.87 17.03 4.49
CA ASP A 217 5.60 16.79 3.08
C ASP A 217 4.24 16.10 2.89
N GLY A 218 3.88 15.17 3.79
CA GLY A 218 2.57 14.52 3.84
C GLY A 218 1.42 15.52 4.05
N ILE A 219 1.57 16.51 4.93
CA ILE A 219 0.55 17.57 5.09
C ILE A 219 0.35 18.35 3.80
N LYS A 220 1.43 18.72 3.09
CA LYS A 220 1.34 19.42 1.81
C LYS A 220 0.62 18.59 0.75
N LEU A 221 0.92 17.29 0.68
CA LEU A 221 0.24 16.36 -0.23
C LEU A 221 -1.27 16.25 0.07
N LEU A 222 -1.68 16.25 1.34
CA LEU A 222 -3.10 16.27 1.70
C LEU A 222 -3.77 17.60 1.31
N GLU A 223 -3.07 18.73 1.40
CA GLU A 223 -3.57 20.03 0.94
C GLU A 223 -3.66 20.10 -0.59
N GLU A 224 -2.70 19.53 -1.30
CA GLU A 224 -2.73 19.35 -2.75
C GLU A 224 -3.91 18.47 -3.19
N HIS A 225 -4.11 17.33 -2.53
CA HIS A 225 -5.27 16.47 -2.76
C HIS A 225 -6.58 17.24 -2.58
N HIS A 226 -6.72 17.94 -1.45
CA HIS A 226 -7.94 18.68 -1.14
C HIS A 226 -8.23 19.76 -2.19
N ARG A 227 -7.20 20.46 -2.66
CA ARG A 227 -7.32 21.45 -3.74
C ARG A 227 -7.71 20.79 -5.07
N GLY A 228 -7.10 19.67 -5.46
CA GLY A 228 -7.38 19.01 -6.74
C GLY A 228 -8.68 18.20 -6.79
N LEU A 229 -9.27 17.85 -5.64
CA LEU A 229 -10.39 16.89 -5.58
C LEU A 229 -11.63 17.33 -6.39
N HIS A 230 -11.85 18.62 -6.56
CA HIS A 230 -12.98 19.15 -7.31
C HIS A 230 -12.89 18.84 -8.82
N GLU A 231 -11.68 18.70 -9.37
CA GLU A 231 -11.43 18.42 -10.79
C GLU A 231 -11.90 17.01 -11.20
N GLY A 232 -11.95 16.07 -10.24
CA GLY A 232 -12.25 14.66 -10.52
C GLY A 232 -13.72 14.31 -10.63
N ASN A 233 -14.65 15.23 -10.36
CA ASN A 233 -16.10 14.97 -10.39
C ASN A 233 -16.54 13.69 -9.64
N PHE A 234 -15.86 13.36 -8.55
CA PHE A 234 -16.15 12.18 -7.74
C PHE A 234 -17.53 12.27 -7.08
N SER A 235 -18.19 11.12 -6.90
CA SER A 235 -19.43 11.03 -6.14
C SER A 235 -19.25 11.50 -4.69
N GLN A 236 -20.33 11.93 -4.03
CA GLN A 236 -20.28 12.32 -2.62
C GLN A 236 -19.76 11.19 -1.72
N LEU A 237 -20.19 9.95 -1.99
CA LEU A 237 -19.72 8.77 -1.26
C LEU A 237 -18.20 8.62 -1.39
N ALA A 238 -17.65 8.71 -2.61
CA ALA A 238 -16.22 8.61 -2.84
C ALA A 238 -15.44 9.72 -2.11
N ARG A 239 -15.92 10.97 -2.16
CA ARG A 239 -15.31 12.11 -1.43
C ARG A 239 -15.28 11.86 0.08
N TRP A 240 -16.37 11.34 0.64
CA TRP A 240 -16.42 10.95 2.06
C TRP A 240 -15.47 9.81 2.38
N THR A 241 -15.35 8.81 1.51
CA THR A 241 -14.38 7.72 1.66
C THR A 241 -12.95 8.24 1.68
N PHE A 242 -12.56 9.09 0.73
CA PHE A 242 -11.23 9.69 0.68
C PHE A 242 -10.93 10.45 1.99
N LEU A 243 -11.88 11.25 2.46
CA LEU A 243 -11.73 12.04 3.67
C LEU A 243 -11.60 11.15 4.93
N VAL A 244 -12.53 10.23 5.14
CA VAL A 244 -12.68 9.50 6.42
C VAL A 244 -11.69 8.33 6.51
N VAL A 245 -11.50 7.59 5.43
CA VAL A 245 -10.70 6.36 5.42
C VAL A 245 -9.22 6.65 5.23
N TYR A 246 -8.87 7.71 4.50
CA TYR A 246 -7.48 7.97 4.08
C TYR A 246 -6.94 9.30 4.63
N GLU A 247 -7.59 10.43 4.34
CA GLU A 247 -7.06 11.76 4.67
C GLU A 247 -6.99 11.99 6.19
N ILE A 248 -8.08 11.74 6.93
CA ILE A 248 -8.12 11.97 8.39
C ILE A 248 -7.08 11.11 9.12
N PRO A 249 -6.97 9.79 8.88
CA PRO A 249 -5.93 8.95 9.48
C PRO A 249 -4.51 9.45 9.19
N ALA A 250 -4.17 9.72 7.91
CA ALA A 250 -2.86 10.23 7.52
C ALA A 250 -2.55 11.57 8.22
N ARG A 251 -3.51 12.50 8.19
CA ARG A 251 -3.39 13.81 8.85
C ARG A 251 -3.15 13.68 10.35
N LYS A 252 -3.81 12.72 11.02
CA LYS A 252 -3.62 12.44 12.46
C LYS A 252 -2.20 11.96 12.76
N VAL A 253 -1.65 11.07 11.95
CA VAL A 253 -0.25 10.60 12.07
C VAL A 253 0.71 11.76 11.91
N PHE A 254 0.58 12.54 10.84
CA PHE A 254 1.48 13.66 10.58
C PHE A 254 1.43 14.73 11.67
N ARG A 255 0.23 15.12 12.13
CA ARG A 255 0.08 16.09 13.21
C ARG A 255 0.71 15.61 14.51
N ARG A 256 0.55 14.33 14.86
CA ARG A 256 1.15 13.71 16.05
C ARG A 256 2.68 13.79 16.02
N VAL A 257 3.30 13.46 14.88
CA VAL A 257 4.76 13.59 14.69
C VAL A 257 5.22 15.04 14.83
N LEU A 258 4.46 15.98 14.29
CA LEU A 258 4.81 17.40 14.32
C LEU A 258 4.59 18.03 15.70
N SER A 259 3.61 17.57 16.48
CA SER A 259 3.30 18.10 17.82
C SER A 259 4.23 17.56 18.92
N GLN A 260 4.63 16.28 18.85
CA GLN A 260 5.54 15.67 19.84
C GLN A 260 6.89 16.40 19.96
N ASN A 261 7.30 17.12 18.92
CA ASN A 261 8.56 17.87 18.90
C ASN A 261 8.44 19.34 19.34
N GLN A 262 7.23 19.93 19.39
CA GLN A 262 7.08 21.26 19.99
C GLN A 262 7.38 21.25 21.49
N ILE A 263 7.11 20.13 22.17
CA ILE A 263 7.40 19.92 23.60
C ILE A 263 8.90 19.72 23.86
N LEU A 264 9.63 19.09 22.93
CA LEU A 264 11.08 18.88 23.05
C LEU A 264 11.89 20.15 22.73
N ASP A 265 11.42 20.97 21.78
CA ASP A 265 12.05 22.25 21.45
C ASP A 265 11.73 23.35 22.49
N SER A 266 10.60 23.26 23.21
CA SER A 266 10.27 24.17 24.34
C SER A 266 11.02 23.86 25.63
N ASN A 267 11.44 22.60 25.83
CA ASN A 267 12.22 22.18 27.00
C ASN A 267 13.75 22.35 26.80
N ARG A 268 14.17 22.89 25.65
CA ARG A 268 15.57 23.23 25.33
C ARG A 268 15.83 24.74 25.24
N LYS A 269 14.82 25.56 25.55
CA LYS A 269 14.95 27.00 25.74
C LYS A 269 14.87 27.32 27.22
#